data_AF-A0A7V0QA13-F1
#
_entry.id   AF-A0A7V0QA13-F1
#
_cell.length_a   1.000
_cell.length_b   1.000
_cell.length_c   1.000
_cell.angle_alpha   90.00
_cell.angle_beta   90.00
_cell.angle_gamma   90.00
#
_symmetry.space_group_name_H-M   'P 1'
#
loop_
_entity.id
_entity.type
_entity.pdbx_description
1 polymer ?
#
loop_
_entity_poly.entity_id
_entity_poly.type
_entity_poly.pdbx_seq_one_letter_code
_entity_poly.pdbx_strand_id
1 'polypeptide(L)'
;MNKEDAFYFAIDRILDLKNDDVDFKIIPYNNPNNIRDATENEIPKKLWCRINFKIKEKSDIQKINELGDYLGMCGISFDIGGCKNSRDWEFDWSFEYKKGEENWEWRTTREDVEKMIDDML
;
A
#
# COMPACT_ATOMS: atom_id res chain seq x y z
N MET A 1 5.54 -5.90 -16.92
CA MET A 1 4.57 -5.40 -15.94
C MET A 1 4.19 -4.00 -16.34
N ASN A 2 2.90 -3.77 -16.60
CA ASN A 2 2.31 -2.43 -16.65
C ASN A 2 1.78 -2.06 -15.24
N LYS A 3 1.12 -0.91 -15.07
CA LYS A 3 0.58 -0.48 -13.76
C LYS A 3 -0.50 -1.42 -13.21
N GLU A 4 -1.35 -1.99 -14.06
CA GLU A 4 -2.37 -2.96 -13.64
C GLU A 4 -1.74 -4.27 -13.18
N ASP A 5 -0.75 -4.79 -13.91
CA ASP A 5 0.01 -5.97 -13.52
C ASP A 5 0.73 -5.73 -12.17
N ALA A 6 1.26 -4.52 -11.95
CA ALA A 6 1.93 -4.14 -10.70
C ALA A 6 0.95 -4.06 -9.53
N PHE A 7 -0.27 -3.56 -9.77
CA PHE A 7 -1.35 -3.62 -8.79
C PHE A 7 -1.68 -5.05 -8.40
N TYR A 8 -1.92 -5.95 -9.36
CA TYR A 8 -2.25 -7.34 -9.06
C TYR A 8 -1.09 -8.06 -8.36
N PHE A 9 0.15 -7.79 -8.77
CA PHE A 9 1.34 -8.27 -8.07
C PHE A 9 1.36 -7.81 -6.61
N ALA A 10 1.11 -6.53 -6.34
CA ALA A 10 1.07 -6.01 -4.97
C ALA A 10 -0.05 -6.65 -4.15
N ILE A 11 -1.25 -6.83 -4.72
CA ILE A 11 -2.36 -7.53 -4.07
C ILE A 11 -1.99 -8.97 -3.75
N ASP A 12 -1.37 -9.70 -4.68
CA ASP A 12 -0.92 -11.08 -4.44
C ASP A 12 0.07 -11.15 -3.27
N ARG A 13 1.03 -10.21 -3.18
CA ARG A 13 1.96 -10.17 -2.05
C ARG A 13 1.28 -9.80 -0.72
N ILE A 14 0.27 -8.92 -0.74
CA ILE A 14 -0.55 -8.61 0.44
C ILE A 14 -1.34 -9.84 0.88
N LEU A 15 -1.87 -10.63 -0.06
CA LEU A 15 -2.59 -11.87 0.24
C LEU A 15 -1.70 -12.91 0.94
N ASP A 16 -0.40 -12.92 0.64
CA ASP A 16 0.56 -13.80 1.32
C ASP A 16 0.68 -13.49 2.82
N LEU A 17 0.45 -12.24 3.26
CA LEU A 17 0.46 -11.88 4.69
C LEU A 17 -0.62 -12.59 5.51
N LYS A 18 -1.68 -13.11 4.87
CA LYS A 18 -2.67 -13.96 5.57
C LYS A 18 -2.04 -15.24 6.10
N ASN A 19 -1.04 -15.79 5.40
CA ASN A 19 -0.34 -16.99 5.84
C ASN A 19 0.52 -16.72 7.08
N ASP A 20 0.88 -15.45 7.30
CA ASP A 20 1.66 -14.99 8.45
C ASP A 20 0.78 -14.46 9.60
N ASP A 21 -0.53 -14.76 9.58
CA ASP A 21 -1.53 -14.33 10.56
C ASP A 21 -1.68 -12.79 10.67
N VAL A 22 -1.40 -12.02 9.61
CA VAL A 22 -1.68 -10.58 9.61
C VAL A 22 -3.13 -10.33 9.21
N ASP A 23 -3.87 -9.63 10.08
CA ASP A 23 -5.27 -9.26 9.83
C ASP A 23 -5.36 -8.04 8.90
N PHE A 24 -6.06 -8.16 7.78
CA PHE A 24 -6.36 -7.00 6.92
C PHE A 24 -7.68 -7.11 6.16
N LYS A 25 -8.13 -5.97 5.64
CA LYS A 25 -9.28 -5.85 4.74
C LYS A 25 -8.93 -5.04 3.51
N ILE A 26 -9.37 -5.52 2.34
CA ILE A 26 -9.34 -4.77 1.09
C ILE A 26 -10.71 -4.12 0.94
N ILE A 27 -10.74 -2.78 0.90
CA ILE A 27 -11.96 -1.98 0.88
C ILE A 27 -11.99 -1.21 -0.45
N PRO A 28 -12.77 -1.67 -1.45
CA PRO A 28 -12.87 -0.97 -2.73
C PRO A 28 -13.51 0.41 -2.56
N TYR A 29 -13.08 1.37 -3.37
CA TYR A 29 -13.69 2.70 -3.45
C TYR A 29 -15.00 2.61 -4.25
N ASN A 30 -16.05 2.06 -3.62
CA ASN A 30 -17.34 1.72 -4.22
C ASN A 30 -18.24 2.91 -4.56
N ASN A 31 -17.74 4.16 -4.55
CA ASN A 31 -18.55 5.32 -4.87
C ASN A 31 -18.11 5.98 -6.19
N PRO A 32 -18.67 5.55 -7.34
CA PRO A 32 -18.30 6.10 -8.63
C PRO A 32 -18.65 7.60 -8.78
N ASN A 33 -19.59 8.11 -7.98
CA ASN A 33 -20.19 9.44 -8.16
C ASN A 33 -19.43 10.59 -7.46
N ASN A 34 -18.53 10.30 -6.52
CA ASN A 34 -17.83 11.32 -5.70
C ASN A 34 -16.32 11.34 -5.88
N ILE A 35 -15.81 10.57 -6.82
CA ILE A 35 -14.37 10.39 -7.05
C ILE A 35 -14.09 10.83 -8.48
N ARG A 36 -13.04 11.63 -8.66
CA ARG A 36 -12.61 12.07 -10.00
C ARG A 36 -12.37 10.88 -10.93
N ASP A 37 -12.36 11.14 -12.23
CA ASP A 37 -11.95 10.13 -13.19
C ASP A 37 -10.44 9.88 -13.08
N ALA A 38 -10.06 8.64 -13.39
CA ALA A 38 -8.65 8.27 -13.47
C ALA A 38 -8.02 8.94 -14.70
N THR A 39 -6.79 9.42 -14.56
CA THR A 39 -6.00 9.88 -15.71
C THR A 39 -5.39 8.69 -16.45
N GLU A 40 -4.91 8.91 -17.68
CA GLU A 40 -4.25 7.85 -18.49
C GLU A 40 -3.01 7.25 -17.81
N ASN A 41 -2.44 7.96 -16.84
CA ASN A 41 -1.27 7.54 -16.11
C ASN A 41 -1.62 6.81 -14.81
N GLU A 42 -2.89 6.64 -14.45
CA GLU A 42 -3.31 6.01 -13.20
C GLU A 42 -3.81 4.58 -13.43
N ILE A 43 -3.84 3.77 -12.37
CA ILE A 43 -4.55 2.49 -12.44
C ILE A 43 -6.05 2.74 -12.67
N PRO A 44 -6.76 1.84 -13.39
CA PRO A 44 -8.19 1.99 -13.61
C PRO A 44 -8.95 2.18 -12.30
N LYS A 45 -9.88 3.14 -12.28
CA LYS A 45 -10.70 3.48 -11.11
C LYS A 45 -11.41 2.28 -10.46
N LYS A 46 -11.77 1.25 -11.26
CA LYS A 46 -12.36 -0.01 -10.77
C LYS A 46 -11.44 -0.81 -9.83
N LEU A 47 -10.13 -0.55 -9.87
CA LEU A 47 -9.13 -1.19 -9.02
C LEU A 47 -8.84 -0.39 -7.75
N TRP A 48 -9.36 0.84 -7.63
CA TRP A 48 -9.04 1.68 -6.49
C TRP A 48 -9.58 1.10 -5.19
N CYS A 49 -8.70 0.96 -4.21
CA CYS A 49 -9.04 0.39 -2.92
C CYS A 49 -8.10 0.86 -1.82
N ARG A 50 -8.58 0.77 -0.58
CA ARG A 50 -7.75 0.89 0.61
C ARG A 50 -7.52 -0.47 1.25
N ILE A 51 -6.28 -0.75 1.61
CA ILE A 51 -5.87 -1.91 2.40
C ILE A 51 -5.76 -1.43 3.84
N ASN A 52 -6.63 -1.93 4.72
CA ASN A 52 -6.60 -1.63 6.14
C ASN A 52 -6.06 -2.83 6.90
N PHE A 53 -4.85 -2.71 7.43
CA PHE A 53 -4.22 -3.69 8.31
C PHE A 53 -4.61 -3.40 9.75
N LYS A 54 -4.91 -4.44 10.52
CA LYS A 54 -5.15 -4.35 11.96
C LYS A 54 -3.91 -4.86 12.68
N ILE A 55 -3.34 -4.01 13.53
CA ILE A 55 -2.13 -4.34 14.30
C ILE A 55 -2.55 -5.02 15.61
N LYS A 56 -2.17 -6.28 15.78
CA LYS A 56 -2.34 -7.05 17.02
C LYS A 56 -1.08 -6.97 17.87
N GLU A 57 0.08 -7.01 17.23
CA GLU A 57 1.39 -7.00 17.87
C GLU A 57 2.46 -6.32 17.00
N LYS A 58 3.63 -6.04 17.58
CA LYS A 58 4.73 -5.34 16.88
C LYS A 58 5.26 -6.12 15.67
N SER A 59 5.19 -7.44 15.70
CA SER A 59 5.56 -8.31 14.56
C SER A 59 4.69 -8.08 13.34
N ASP A 60 3.43 -7.66 13.49
CA ASP A 60 2.57 -7.31 12.36
C ASP A 60 3.11 -6.08 11.63
N ILE A 61 3.51 -5.06 12.38
CA ILE A 61 4.10 -3.83 11.84
C ILE A 61 5.36 -4.18 11.05
N GLN A 62 6.24 -5.02 11.62
CA GLN A 62 7.45 -5.44 10.95
C GLN A 62 7.16 -6.10 9.60
N LYS A 63 6.22 -7.07 9.55
CA LYS A 63 5.86 -7.76 8.30
C LYS A 63 5.25 -6.82 7.26
N ILE A 64 4.39 -5.89 7.70
CA ILE A 64 3.77 -4.89 6.82
C ILE A 64 4.85 -3.98 6.23
N ASN A 65 5.80 -3.52 7.06
CA ASN A 65 6.89 -2.66 6.61
C ASN A 65 7.85 -3.38 5.67
N GLU A 66 8.25 -4.62 5.99
CA GLU A 66 9.08 -5.45 5.11
C GLU A 66 8.43 -5.66 3.74
N LEU A 67 7.11 -5.89 3.71
CA LEU A 67 6.39 -5.98 2.44
C LEU A 67 6.36 -4.64 1.71
N GLY A 68 6.07 -3.54 2.42
CA GLY A 68 6.07 -2.20 1.83
C GLY A 68 7.42 -1.87 1.19
N ASP A 69 8.51 -2.16 1.88
CA ASP A 69 9.88 -1.98 1.38
C ASP A 69 10.16 -2.84 0.15
N TYR A 70 9.76 -4.10 0.18
CA TYR A 70 9.87 -4.98 -0.97
C TYR A 70 9.10 -4.45 -2.19
N LEU A 71 7.88 -3.95 -2.01
CA LEU A 71 7.10 -3.32 -3.08
C LEU A 71 7.80 -2.04 -3.59
N GLY A 72 8.37 -1.24 -2.71
CA GLY A 72 9.17 -0.06 -3.05
C GLY A 72 10.40 -0.41 -3.90
N MET A 73 11.13 -1.46 -3.54
CA MET A 73 12.23 -2.01 -4.34
C MET A 73 11.76 -2.53 -5.70
N CYS A 74 10.53 -3.05 -5.80
CA CYS A 74 9.93 -3.44 -7.07
C CYS A 74 9.48 -2.23 -7.93
N GLY A 75 9.70 -1.00 -7.47
CA GLY A 75 9.29 0.21 -8.17
C GLY A 75 7.81 0.54 -7.99
N ILE A 76 7.18 0.11 -6.90
CA ILE A 76 5.78 0.40 -6.56
C ILE A 76 5.72 1.40 -5.39
N SER A 77 4.94 2.47 -5.56
CA SER A 77 4.62 3.42 -4.49
C SER A 77 3.12 3.69 -4.42
N PHE A 78 2.67 4.11 -3.24
CA PHE A 78 1.28 4.36 -2.88
C PHE A 78 1.25 5.18 -1.59
N ASP A 79 0.12 5.84 -1.34
CA ASP A 79 -0.07 6.58 -0.09
C ASP A 79 -0.23 5.62 1.09
N ILE A 80 0.38 6.01 2.21
CA ILE A 80 0.33 5.27 3.48
C ILE A 80 -0.20 6.18 4.59
N GLY A 81 -0.90 5.57 5.53
CA GLY A 81 -1.40 6.22 6.73
C GLY A 81 -1.74 5.20 7.80
N GLY A 82 -2.52 5.63 8.78
CA GLY A 82 -3.02 4.74 9.83
C GLY A 82 -3.08 5.39 11.19
N CYS A 83 -3.14 4.55 12.22
CA CYS A 83 -3.16 4.96 13.62
C CYS A 83 -2.55 3.86 14.51
N LYS A 84 -2.65 3.98 15.84
CA LYS A 84 -2.03 3.06 16.81
C LYS A 84 -2.21 1.59 16.54
N ASN A 85 -3.41 1.20 16.12
CA ASN A 85 -3.79 -0.20 15.93
C ASN A 85 -4.12 -0.52 14.46
N SER A 86 -3.74 0.37 13.53
CA SER A 86 -3.96 0.13 12.10
C SER A 86 -2.91 0.75 11.22
N ARG A 87 -2.73 0.15 10.04
CA ARG A 87 -2.05 0.76 8.91
C ARG A 87 -3.00 0.79 7.72
N ASP A 88 -2.94 1.84 6.94
CA ASP A 88 -3.75 2.04 5.76
C ASP A 88 -2.83 2.25 4.56
N TRP A 89 -3.01 1.45 3.51
CA TRP A 89 -2.39 1.69 2.21
C TRP A 89 -3.47 2.03 1.20
N GLU A 90 -3.27 3.10 0.43
CA GLU A 90 -4.24 3.56 -0.56
C GLU A 90 -3.73 3.26 -1.96
N PHE A 91 -4.37 2.29 -2.62
CA PHE A 91 -4.08 1.94 -4.00
C PHE A 91 -5.09 2.66 -4.87
N ASP A 92 -4.80 3.91 -5.21
CA ASP A 92 -5.69 4.77 -5.97
C ASP A 92 -4.91 5.66 -6.95
N TRP A 93 -5.28 6.94 -7.10
CA TRP A 93 -4.54 7.88 -7.90
C TRP A 93 -3.09 8.10 -7.46
N SER A 94 -2.76 7.80 -6.21
CA SER A 94 -1.39 7.84 -5.66
C SER A 94 -0.56 6.63 -6.06
N PHE A 95 -1.16 5.58 -6.63
CA PHE A 95 -0.47 4.36 -7.01
C PHE A 95 0.44 4.60 -8.23
N GLU A 96 1.75 4.49 -8.03
CA GLU A 96 2.73 4.56 -9.11
C GLU A 96 3.47 3.24 -9.28
N TYR A 97 3.89 3.02 -10.53
CA TYR A 97 4.82 1.96 -10.87
C TYR A 97 5.88 2.52 -11.83
N LYS A 98 7.15 2.45 -11.42
CA LYS A 98 8.32 2.79 -12.24
C LYS A 98 9.08 1.51 -12.56
N LYS A 99 8.89 1.05 -13.80
CA LYS A 99 9.33 -0.28 -14.24
C LYS A 99 10.84 -0.48 -14.06
N GLY A 100 11.21 -1.35 -13.12
CA GLY A 100 12.59 -1.81 -12.95
C GLY A 100 13.52 -0.78 -12.30
N GLU A 101 12.98 0.30 -11.74
CA GLU A 101 13.75 1.27 -10.96
C GLU A 101 13.55 0.94 -9.48
N GLU A 102 14.54 0.28 -8.87
CA GLU A 102 14.64 0.21 -7.42
C GLU A 102 14.69 1.64 -6.87
N ASN A 103 13.78 1.98 -5.97
CA ASN A 103 13.70 3.33 -5.44
C ASN A 103 13.89 3.36 -3.92
N TRP A 104 15.13 3.64 -3.52
CA TRP A 104 15.53 3.75 -2.12
C TRP A 104 14.93 4.98 -1.42
N GLU A 105 14.65 6.06 -2.14
CA GLU A 105 14.03 7.28 -1.56
C GLU A 105 12.60 7.02 -1.08
N TRP A 106 11.87 6.18 -1.81
CA TRP A 106 10.51 5.76 -1.43
C TRP A 106 10.51 4.91 -0.17
N ARG A 107 11.52 4.05 0.00
CA ARG A 107 11.73 3.32 1.24
C ARG A 107 11.97 4.30 2.40
N THR A 108 12.93 5.22 2.26
CA THR A 108 13.24 6.20 3.31
C THR A 108 12.01 7.03 3.69
N THR A 109 11.25 7.50 2.70
CA THR A 109 10.02 8.29 2.94
C THR A 109 8.97 7.47 3.70
N ARG A 110 8.85 6.17 3.40
CA ARG A 110 7.96 5.27 4.17
C ARG A 110 8.44 5.10 5.60
N GLU A 111 9.73 4.85 5.82
CA GLU A 111 10.33 4.74 7.16
C GLU A 111 10.07 6.00 7.99
N ASP A 112 10.18 7.19 7.39
CA ASP A 112 9.89 8.47 8.05
C ASP A 112 8.42 8.62 8.45
N VAL A 113 7.49 8.29 7.56
CA VAL A 113 6.04 8.35 7.85
C VAL A 113 5.64 7.31 8.89
N GLU A 114 6.18 6.09 8.83
CA GLU A 114 5.95 5.05 9.84
C GLU A 114 6.44 5.49 11.21
N LYS A 115 7.61 6.12 11.27
CA LYS A 115 8.11 6.71 12.52
C LYS A 115 7.20 7.81 13.04
N MET A 116 6.66 8.67 12.17
CA MET A 116 5.67 9.68 12.57
C MET A 116 4.39 9.05 13.11
N ILE A 117 3.89 7.98 12.49
CA ILE A 117 2.71 7.24 12.97
C ILE A 117 2.97 6.67 14.36
N ASP A 118 4.17 6.13 14.61
CA ASP A 118 4.56 5.57 15.90
C ASP A 118 4.81 6.64 16.99
N ASP A 119 5.42 7.78 16.63
CA ASP A 119 5.77 8.87 17.57
C ASP A 119 4.55 9.71 18.00
N MET A 120 3.45 9.69 17.24
CA MET A 120 2.20 10.40 17.58
C MET A 120 1.35 9.69 18.66
N LEU A 121 1.89 8.68 19.36
CA LEU A 121 1.17 7.73 20.22
C LEU A 121 1.87 7.38 21.54
#